data_AF-A0A2E4W005-F1
#
_entry.id   AF-A0A2E4W005-F1
#
_cell.length_a   1.000
_cell.length_b   1.000
_cell.length_c   1.000
_cell.angle_alpha   90.00
_cell.angle_beta   90.00
_cell.angle_gamma   90.00
#
_symmetry.space_group_name_H-M   'P 1'
#
loop_
_entity.id
_entity.type
_entity.pdbx_description
1 polymer ?
#
loop_
_entity_poly.entity_id
_entity_poly.type
_entity_poly.pdbx_seq_one_letter_code
_entity_poly.pdbx_strand_id
1 'polypeptide(L)'
;MFDIGIKDTIGKKVTELKNILVQYSKQEIRDPLISLLKWTAYGLVGLIFIIAGLGHLCLGFLRMLQSEVSTFENSLSFLPYFIIFAFLAFIAAFSYRSIRNR
;
A
#
# COMPACT_ATOMS: atom_id res chain seq x y z
N MET A 1 -50.68 -29.91 27.32
CA MET A 1 -50.57 -28.43 27.38
C MET A 1 -49.16 -27.97 27.84
N PHE A 2 -48.07 -28.67 27.46
CA PHE A 2 -46.69 -28.36 27.89
C PHE A 2 -45.68 -28.16 26.75
N ASP A 3 -46.07 -28.40 25.49
CA ASP A 3 -45.14 -28.40 24.33
C ASP A 3 -44.80 -26.99 23.81
N ILE A 4 -45.65 -26.00 24.10
CA ILE A 4 -45.54 -24.65 23.54
C ILE A 4 -44.38 -23.87 24.19
N GLY A 5 -44.16 -24.02 25.50
CA GLY A 5 -43.09 -23.30 26.23
C GLY A 5 -41.66 -23.81 25.96
N ILE A 6 -41.51 -25.06 25.50
CA ILE A 6 -40.20 -25.67 25.24
C ILE A 6 -39.66 -25.21 23.87
N LYS A 7 -40.52 -25.16 22.84
CA LYS A 7 -40.14 -24.67 21.50
C LYS A 7 -39.69 -23.20 21.52
N ASP A 8 -40.38 -22.35 22.27
CA ASP A 8 -40.03 -20.92 22.37
C ASP A 8 -38.70 -20.69 23.09
N THR A 9 -38.38 -21.54 24.07
CA THR A 9 -37.11 -21.47 24.80
C THR A 9 -35.93 -21.92 23.94
N ILE A 10 -36.08 -23.01 23.20
CA ILE A 10 -35.05 -23.51 22.28
C ILE A 10 -34.83 -22.52 21.12
N GLY A 11 -35.90 -21.98 20.54
CA GLY A 11 -35.82 -20.96 19.49
C GLY A 11 -35.10 -19.69 19.95
N LYS A 12 -35.37 -19.23 21.18
CA LYS A 12 -34.65 -18.11 21.80
C LYS A 12 -33.17 -18.42 22.00
N LYS A 13 -32.83 -19.60 22.53
CA LYS A 13 -31.44 -20.02 22.76
C LYS A 13 -30.62 -20.12 21.48
N VAL A 14 -31.21 -20.66 20.41
CA VAL A 14 -30.56 -20.72 19.08
C VAL A 14 -30.31 -19.31 18.52
N THR A 15 -31.28 -18.41 18.67
CA THR A 15 -31.13 -17.01 18.24
C THR A 15 -30.06 -16.27 19.05
N GLU A 16 -30.01 -16.54 20.35
CA GLU A 16 -29.03 -15.98 21.29
C GLU A 16 -27.60 -16.45 20.93
N LEU A 17 -27.42 -17.75 20.69
CA LEU A 17 -26.14 -18.33 20.22
C LEU A 17 -25.69 -17.73 18.88
N LYS A 18 -26.61 -17.61 17.92
CA LYS A 18 -26.33 -16.98 16.62
C LYS A 18 -25.87 -15.53 16.80
N ASN A 19 -26.56 -14.76 17.65
CA ASN A 19 -26.18 -13.38 17.91
C ASN A 19 -24.80 -13.27 18.55
N ILE A 20 -24.50 -14.10 19.54
CA ILE A 20 -23.17 -14.12 20.18
C ILE A 20 -22.09 -14.45 19.16
N LEU A 21 -22.31 -15.46 18.30
CA LEU A 21 -21.35 -15.85 17.27
C LEU A 21 -21.08 -14.70 16.28
N VAL A 22 -22.14 -14.05 15.78
CA VAL A 22 -22.02 -12.92 14.86
C VAL A 22 -21.28 -11.75 15.50
N GLN A 23 -21.57 -11.46 16.77
CA GLN A 23 -20.90 -10.37 17.50
C GLN A 23 -19.42 -10.68 17.75
N TYR A 24 -19.09 -11.93 18.10
CA TYR A 24 -17.71 -12.37 18.27
C TYR A 24 -16.92 -12.29 16.95
N SER A 25 -17.48 -12.77 15.84
CA SER A 25 -16.84 -12.64 14.53
C SER A 25 -16.59 -11.18 14.15
N LYS A 26 -17.52 -10.27 14.48
CA LYS A 26 -17.31 -8.83 14.26
C LYS A 26 -16.21 -8.25 15.15
N GLN A 27 -16.07 -8.72 16.38
CA GLN A 27 -14.99 -8.29 17.28
C GLN A 27 -13.63 -8.79 16.81
N GLU A 28 -13.52 -10.08 16.49
CA GLU A 28 -12.29 -10.74 16.06
C GLU A 28 -11.76 -10.15 14.74
N ILE A 29 -12.63 -9.66 13.85
CA ILE A 29 -12.24 -9.05 12.56
C ILE A 29 -11.89 -7.55 12.71
N ARG A 30 -12.39 -6.87 13.75
CA ARG A 30 -12.19 -5.41 13.88
C ARG A 30 -10.72 -5.06 14.14
N ASP A 31 -10.09 -5.78 15.05
CA ASP A 31 -8.70 -5.52 15.43
C ASP A 31 -7.70 -5.76 14.29
N PRO A 32 -7.76 -6.87 13.52
CA PRO A 32 -6.89 -7.04 12.36
C PRO A 32 -7.16 -6.00 11.26
N LEU A 33 -8.41 -5.58 11.05
CA LEU A 33 -8.75 -4.55 10.07
C LEU A 33 -8.14 -3.19 10.42
N ILE A 34 -8.24 -2.78 11.69
CA ILE A 34 -7.63 -1.53 12.18
C ILE A 34 -6.11 -1.63 12.09
N SER A 35 -5.52 -2.78 12.45
CA SER A 35 -4.08 -3.00 12.32
C SER A 35 -3.62 -2.82 10.87
N LEU A 36 -4.30 -3.47 9.92
CA LEU A 36 -4.00 -3.36 8.50
C LEU A 36 -4.10 -1.90 8.02
N LEU A 37 -5.18 -1.20 8.41
CA LEU A 37 -5.35 0.22 8.07
C LEU A 37 -4.20 1.08 8.59
N LYS A 38 -3.74 0.85 9.82
CA LYS A 38 -2.58 1.58 10.39
C LYS A 38 -1.31 1.30 9.60
N TRP A 39 -1.01 0.04 9.29
CA TRP A 39 0.16 -0.33 8.48
C TRP A 39 0.11 0.25 7.07
N THR A 40 -1.04 0.23 6.42
CA THR A 40 -1.24 0.86 5.12
C THR A 40 -1.05 2.38 5.20
N ALA A 41 -1.56 3.04 6.24
CA ALA A 41 -1.38 4.47 6.45
C ALA A 41 0.10 4.84 6.64
N TYR A 42 0.85 4.06 7.44
CA TYR A 42 2.30 4.26 7.57
C TYR A 42 3.03 4.07 6.23
N GLY A 43 2.63 3.06 5.44
CA GLY A 43 3.14 2.84 4.09
C GLY A 43 2.87 4.02 3.15
N LEU A 44 1.66 4.60 3.19
CA LEU A 44 1.29 5.77 2.39
C LEU A 44 2.08 7.03 2.78
N VAL A 45 2.28 7.26 4.08
CA VAL A 45 3.13 8.36 4.54
C VAL A 45 4.56 8.16 4.04
N GLY A 46 5.11 6.96 4.18
CA GLY A 46 6.43 6.62 3.65
C GLY A 46 6.53 6.83 2.14
N LEU A 47 5.49 6.48 1.39
CA LEU A 47 5.42 6.68 -0.06
C LEU A 47 5.55 8.17 -0.43
N ILE A 48 4.90 9.08 0.31
CA ILE A 48 5.00 10.53 0.06
C ILE A 48 6.46 10.99 0.18
N PHE A 49 7.16 10.58 1.24
CA PHE A 49 8.57 10.92 1.44
C PHE A 49 9.47 10.32 0.35
N ILE A 50 9.23 9.07 -0.06
CA ILE A 50 9.98 8.43 -1.14
C ILE A 50 9.77 9.16 -2.46
N ILE A 51 8.54 9.47 -2.84
CA ILE A 51 8.24 10.20 -4.08
C ILE A 51 8.90 11.57 -4.06
N ALA A 52 8.77 12.32 -2.96
CA ALA A 52 9.36 13.64 -2.83
C ALA A 52 10.89 13.59 -2.92
N GLY A 53 11.54 12.66 -2.20
CA GLY A 53 12.99 12.51 -2.18
C GLY A 53 13.55 12.02 -3.51
N LEU A 54 12.96 10.96 -4.09
CA LEU A 54 13.39 10.41 -5.37
C LEU A 54 13.18 11.41 -6.51
N GLY A 55 12.07 12.16 -6.48
CA GLY A 55 11.77 13.23 -7.43
C GLY A 55 12.82 14.35 -7.36
N HIS A 56 13.13 14.86 -6.17
CA HIS A 56 14.17 15.88 -6.00
C HIS A 56 15.56 15.37 -6.40
N LEU A 57 15.88 14.12 -6.07
CA LEU A 57 17.14 13.50 -6.47
C LEU A 57 17.26 13.43 -7.99
N CYS A 58 16.22 12.95 -8.69
CA CYS A 58 16.22 12.91 -10.14
C CYS A 58 16.35 14.31 -10.76
N LEU A 59 15.61 15.31 -10.25
CA LEU A 59 15.72 16.69 -10.72
C LEU A 59 17.12 17.26 -10.49
N GLY A 60 17.72 17.00 -9.33
CA GLY A 60 19.09 17.41 -9.01
C GLY A 60 20.11 16.77 -9.94
N PHE A 61 20.01 15.47 -10.18
CA PHE A 61 20.86 14.74 -11.12
C PHE A 61 20.69 15.24 -12.56
N LEU A 62 19.47 15.54 -12.99
CA LEU A 62 19.20 16.13 -14.30
C LEU A 62 19.89 17.47 -14.45
N ARG A 63 19.74 18.32 -13.43
CA ARG A 63 20.34 19.65 -13.41
C ARG A 63 21.86 19.56 -13.44
N MET A 64 22.45 18.65 -12.67
CA MET A 64 23.89 18.42 -12.66
C MET A 64 24.40 17.97 -14.04
N LEU A 65 23.73 16.99 -14.66
CA LEU A 65 24.11 16.50 -15.99
C LEU A 65 23.97 17.57 -17.08
N GLN A 66 22.96 18.43 -16.99
CA GLN A 66 22.77 19.51 -17.95
C GLN A 66 23.68 20.73 -17.70
N SER A 67 24.06 20.98 -16.45
CA SER A 67 24.87 22.16 -16.06
C SER A 67 26.37 21.95 -16.27
N GLU A 68 26.88 20.75 -15.96
CA GLU A 68 28.32 20.48 -15.96
C GLU A 68 28.82 19.90 -17.30
N VAL A 69 27.92 19.38 -18.14
CA VAL A 69 28.29 18.70 -19.38
C VAL A 69 27.76 19.49 -20.58
N SER A 70 28.60 20.41 -21.06
CA SER A 70 28.35 21.26 -22.25
C SER A 70 28.13 20.45 -23.55
N THR A 71 28.51 19.17 -23.58
CA THR A 71 28.26 18.25 -24.70
C THR A 71 26.76 18.02 -24.99
N PHE A 72 25.87 18.28 -24.01
CA PHE A 72 24.42 18.05 -24.16
C PHE A 72 23.63 19.27 -24.68
N GLU A 73 24.26 20.42 -24.95
CA GLU A 73 23.52 21.65 -25.25
C GLU A 73 22.90 21.72 -26.66
N ASN A 74 23.39 20.95 -27.63
CA ASN A 74 22.93 21.03 -29.03
C ASN A 74 22.16 19.78 -29.50
N SER A 75 22.84 18.75 -29.99
CA SER A 75 22.16 17.58 -30.62
C SER A 75 21.82 16.45 -29.63
N LEU A 76 22.36 16.48 -28.41
CA LEU A 76 22.23 15.40 -27.42
C LEU A 76 21.42 15.81 -26.18
N SER A 77 20.61 16.87 -26.28
CA SER A 77 19.80 17.38 -25.17
C SER A 77 18.77 16.37 -24.65
N PHE A 78 18.41 15.37 -25.44
CA PHE A 78 17.52 14.27 -25.05
C PHE A 78 18.20 13.22 -24.14
N LEU A 79 19.54 13.12 -24.19
CA LEU A 79 20.29 12.05 -23.55
C LEU A 79 20.24 12.12 -22.01
N PRO A 80 20.35 13.29 -21.35
CA PRO A 80 20.14 13.41 -19.90
C PRO A 80 18.77 12.92 -19.43
N TYR A 81 17.70 13.21 -20.19
CA TYR A 81 16.36 12.74 -19.86
C TYR A 81 16.24 11.22 -20.01
N PHE A 82 16.87 10.65 -21.05
CA PHE A 82 16.87 9.20 -21.25
C PHE A 82 17.63 8.46 -20.15
N ILE A 83 18.74 9.01 -19.66
CA ILE A 83 19.50 8.44 -18.54
C ILE A 83 18.65 8.37 -17.27
N ILE A 84 17.93 9.45 -16.94
CA ILE A 84 17.08 9.48 -15.75
C ILE A 84 15.87 8.58 -15.90
N PHE A 85 15.29 8.53 -17.10
CA PHE A 85 14.23 7.59 -17.40
C PHE A 85 14.69 6.14 -17.22
N ALA A 86 15.86 5.78 -17.75
CA ALA A 86 16.45 4.46 -17.57
C ALA A 86 16.73 4.14 -16.09
N PHE A 87 17.21 5.12 -15.32
CA PHE A 87 17.43 4.99 -13.89
C PHE A 87 16.12 4.73 -13.12
N LEU A 88 15.06 5.48 -13.41
CA LEU A 88 13.73 5.25 -12.82
C LEU A 88 13.15 3.89 -13.23
N ALA A 89 13.30 3.50 -14.50
CA ALA A 89 12.86 2.20 -14.98
C ALA A 89 13.61 1.05 -14.28
N PHE A 90 14.92 1.21 -14.04
CA PHE A 90 15.72 0.25 -13.31
C PHE A 90 15.24 0.09 -11.86
N ILE A 91 15.00 1.21 -11.15
CA ILE A 91 14.46 1.19 -9.79
C ILE A 91 13.08 0.52 -9.75
N ALA A 92 12.20 0.85 -10.70
CA ALA A 92 10.87 0.26 -10.79
C ALA A 92 10.94 -1.26 -11.03
N ALA A 93 11.79 -1.71 -11.96
CA ALA A 93 12.00 -3.12 -12.24
C ALA A 93 12.59 -3.86 -11.03
N PHE A 94 13.55 -3.24 -10.34
CA PHE A 94 14.15 -3.80 -9.13
C PHE A 94 13.13 -3.92 -7.99
N SER A 95 12.32 -2.87 -7.77
CA SER A 95 11.24 -2.86 -6.77
C SER A 95 10.20 -3.95 -7.07
N TYR A 96 9.75 -4.04 -8.32
CA TYR A 96 8.82 -5.08 -8.76
C TYR A 96 9.37 -6.49 -8.52
N ARG A 97 10.65 -6.70 -8.86
CA ARG A 97 11.32 -7.98 -8.63
C ARG A 97 11.50 -8.29 -7.15
N SER A 98 11.77 -7.30 -6.32
CA SER A 98 11.87 -7.47 -4.87
C SER A 98 10.54 -7.93 -4.27
N ILE A 99 9.41 -7.36 -4.73
CA ILE A 99 8.06 -7.76 -4.30
C ILE A 99 7.76 -9.19 -4.77
N ARG A 100 8.08 -9.52 -6.02
CA ARG A 100 7.83 -10.86 -6.58
C ARG A 100 8.65 -11.97 -5.92
N ASN A 101 9.84 -11.64 -5.44
CA ASN A 101 10.75 -12.59 -4.81
C ASN A 101 10.51 -12.75 -3.29
N ARG A 102 9.52 -12.05 -2.72
CA ARG A 102 9.02 -12.31 -1.36
C ARG A 102 7.79 -13.19 -1.40
#